data_AF-A0A434NGQ9-F1
#
_entry.id   AF-A0A434NGQ9-F1
#
_cell.length_a   1.000
_cell.length_b   1.000
_cell.length_c   1.000
_cell.angle_alpha   90.00
_cell.angle_beta   90.00
_cell.angle_gamma   90.00
#
_symmetry.space_group_name_H-M   'P 1'
#
loop_
_entity.id
_entity.type
_entity.pdbx_description
1 polymer ?
#
loop_
_entity_poly.entity_id
_entity_poly.type
_entity_poly.pdbx_seq_one_letter_code
_entity_poly.pdbx_strand_id
1 'polypeptide(L)' 'MPYGWRGERKAEPDSGSAVQLLARRLAEQTGISEPDARLLIELIGTNWNSLVFQARLMKSRR' A
#
# COMPACT_ATOMS: atom_id res chain seq x y z
N MET A 1 27.39 21.81 29.62
CA MET A 1 27.83 21.42 28.26
C MET A 1 26.76 20.50 27.66
N PRO A 2 26.03 20.87 26.59
CA PRO A 2 25.12 19.95 25.92
C PRO A 2 25.75 19.46 24.62
N TYR A 3 26.00 18.16 24.50
CA TYR A 3 26.41 17.55 23.24
C TYR A 3 25.16 17.23 22.42
N GLY A 4 25.14 17.77 21.22
CA GLY A 4 24.00 17.76 20.31
C GLY A 4 23.55 16.35 19.94
N TRP A 5 22.24 16.15 20.04
CA TRP A 5 21.52 15.09 19.35
C TRP A 5 21.70 15.29 17.84
N ARG A 6 22.68 14.57 17.29
CA ARG A 6 22.86 14.37 15.85
C ARG A 6 21.58 13.72 15.33
N GLY A 7 20.84 14.45 14.51
CA GLY A 7 19.65 13.95 13.83
C GLY A 7 19.99 12.74 12.98
N GLU A 8 19.78 11.55 13.53
CA GLU A 8 19.35 10.42 12.73
C GLU A 8 17.95 10.79 12.25
N ARG A 9 17.91 11.39 11.04
CA ARG A 9 16.72 11.32 10.21
C ARG A 9 16.49 9.83 9.99
N LYS A 10 15.71 9.20 10.88
CA LYS A 10 15.00 7.98 10.54
C LYS A 10 14.39 8.30 9.19
N ALA A 11 14.85 7.62 8.16
CA ALA A 11 14.15 7.60 6.90
C ALA A 11 12.74 7.17 7.27
N GLU A 12 11.85 8.15 7.43
CA GLU A 12 10.43 7.91 7.51
C GLU A 12 10.16 7.06 6.27
N PRO A 13 9.75 5.79 6.42
CA PRO A 13 9.45 5.00 5.25
C PRO A 13 8.35 5.79 4.56
N ASP A 14 8.72 6.39 3.44
CA ASP A 14 7.85 7.12 2.55
C ASP A 14 6.63 6.24 2.37
N SER A 15 5.56 6.55 3.12
CA SER A 15 4.44 5.63 3.24
C SER A 15 3.75 5.51 1.87
N GLY A 16 3.97 6.49 0.99
CA GLY A 16 3.65 6.43 -0.42
C GLY A 16 4.37 5.34 -1.20
N SER A 17 5.62 5.00 -0.87
CA SER A 17 6.38 3.91 -1.51
C SER A 17 5.87 2.51 -1.14
N ALA A 18 5.50 2.30 0.13
CA ALA A 18 4.97 1.04 0.62
C ALA A 18 3.57 0.76 0.04
N VAL A 19 2.72 1.78 0.01
CA VAL A 19 1.39 1.71 -0.62
C VAL A 19 1.49 1.44 -2.12
N GLN A 20 2.46 2.05 -2.81
CA GLN A 20 2.71 1.78 -4.22
C GLN A 20 3.13 0.35 -4.52
N LEU A 21 4.06 -0.20 -3.73
CA LEU A 21 4.48 -1.59 -3.85
C LEU A 21 3.32 -2.56 -3.57
N LEU A 22 2.50 -2.26 -2.57
CA LEU A 22 1.30 -3.04 -2.25
C LEU A 22 0.27 -2.98 -3.37
N ALA A 23 0.00 -1.79 -3.91
CA ALA A 23 -0.96 -1.59 -4.99
C ALA A 23 -0.54 -2.35 -6.25
N ARG A 24 0.74 -2.27 -6.61
CA ARG A 24 1.28 -2.98 -7.77
C ARG A 24 1.20 -4.49 -7.60
N ARG A 25 1.62 -5.03 -6.44
CA ARG A 25 1.46 -6.46 -6.15
C ARG A 25 0.00 -6.90 -6.20
N LEU A 26 -0.91 -6.08 -5.69
CA LEU A 26 -2.32 -6.41 -5.65
C LEU A 26 -2.89 -6.47 -7.08
N ALA A 27 -2.57 -5.49 -7.90
CA ALA A 27 -2.91 -5.44 -9.32
C ALA A 27 -2.37 -6.68 -10.07
N GLU A 28 -1.10 -7.03 -9.90
CA GLU A 28 -0.49 -8.21 -10.53
C GLU A 28 -1.17 -9.52 -10.08
N GLN A 29 -1.48 -9.66 -8.79
CA GLN A 29 -2.01 -10.92 -8.25
C GLN A 29 -3.51 -11.11 -8.50
N THR A 30 -4.27 -10.03 -8.64
CA THR A 30 -5.73 -10.07 -8.75
C THR A 30 -6.23 -9.69 -10.15
N GLY A 31 -5.39 -9.02 -10.94
CA GLY A 31 -5.72 -8.56 -12.29
C GLY A 31 -6.54 -7.27 -12.33
N ILE A 32 -6.65 -6.53 -11.21
CA ILE A 32 -7.27 -5.20 -11.17
C ILE A 32 -6.26 -4.12 -11.58
N SER A 33 -6.72 -2.91 -11.88
CA SER A 33 -5.83 -1.78 -12.18
C SER A 33 -5.15 -1.24 -10.92
N GLU A 34 -3.89 -0.78 -11.04
CA GLU A 34 -3.15 -0.10 -9.96
C GLU A 34 -3.91 1.05 -9.26
N PRO A 35 -4.67 1.93 -9.94
CA PRO A 35 -5.49 2.94 -9.26
C PRO A 35 -6.60 2.34 -8.40
N ASP A 36 -7.28 1.27 -8.85
CA ASP A 36 -8.27 0.54 -8.04
C ASP A 36 -7.59 -0.11 -6.82
N ALA A 37 -6.40 -0.66 -7.01
CA ALA A 37 -5.63 -1.26 -5.93
C ALA A 37 -5.20 -0.23 -4.88
N ARG A 38 -4.75 0.97 -5.30
CA ARG A 38 -4.44 2.07 -4.37
C ARG A 38 -5.68 2.52 -3.60
N LEU A 39 -6.81 2.71 -4.29
CA LEU A 39 -8.07 3.08 -3.63
C LEU A 39 -8.49 2.05 -2.59
N LEU A 40 -8.37 0.74 -2.89
CA LEU A 40 -8.64 -0.32 -1.92
C LEU A 40 -7.72 -0.24 -0.70
N ILE A 41 -6.43 0.06 -0.90
CA ILE A 41 -5.46 0.22 0.20
C ILE A 41 -5.78 1.46 1.03
N GLU A 42 -6.22 2.55 0.44
CA GLU A 42 -6.66 3.75 1.18
C GLU A 42 -7.99 3.53 1.91
N LEU A 43 -8.92 2.77 1.33
CA LEU A 43 -10.25 2.50 1.90
C LEU A 43 -10.24 1.45 3.02
N ILE A 44 -9.44 0.40 2.88
CA ILE A 44 -9.45 -0.78 3.77
C ILE A 44 -8.19 -0.83 4.65
N GLY A 45 -7.14 -0.11 4.25
CA GLY A 45 -5.82 -0.18 4.84
C GLY A 45 -4.93 -1.25 4.19
N THR A 46 -3.80 -1.54 4.82
CA THR A 46 -2.77 -2.49 4.34
C THR A 46 -3.09 -3.96 4.65
N ASN A 47 -4.36 -4.31 4.88
CA ASN A 47 -4.76 -5.69 5.15
C ASN A 47 -4.87 -6.51 3.86
N TRP A 48 -3.82 -7.29 3.57
CA TRP A 48 -3.70 -8.07 2.35
C TRP A 48 -4.87 -9.03 2.05
N ASN A 49 -5.43 -9.70 3.07
CA ASN A 49 -6.49 -10.68 2.85
C ASN A 49 -7.78 -10.01 2.35
N SER A 50 -8.16 -8.89 2.96
CA SER A 50 -9.30 -8.07 2.54
C SER A 50 -9.06 -7.46 1.16
N LEU A 51 -7.84 -6.98 0.88
CA LEU A 51 -7.47 -6.43 -0.41
C LEU A 51 -7.64 -7.47 -1.54
N VAL A 52 -7.09 -8.67 -1.38
CA VAL A 52 -7.17 -9.74 -2.39
C VAL A 52 -8.62 -10.19 -2.59
N PHE A 53 -9.39 -10.30 -1.51
CA PHE A 53 -10.79 -10.70 -1.60
C PHE A 53 -11.62 -9.66 -2.36
N GLN A 54 -11.50 -8.37 -2.00
CA GLN A 54 -12.23 -7.31 -2.68
C GLN A 54 -11.79 -7.15 -4.13
N ALA A 55 -10.49 -7.21 -4.41
CA ALA A 55 -9.98 -7.15 -5.77
C ALA A 55 -10.47 -8.30 -6.66
N ARG A 56 -10.54 -9.53 -6.13
CA ARG A 56 -11.14 -10.68 -6.83
C ARG A 56 -12.64 -10.50 -7.04
N LEU A 57 -13.35 -9.96 -6.05
CA LEU A 57 -14.77 -9.66 -6.17
C LEU A 57 -15.03 -8.59 -7.24
N MET A 58 -14.19 -7.56 -7.32
CA MET A 58 -14.24 -6.52 -8.35
C MET A 58 -13.99 -7.09 -9.74
N LYS A 59 -12.99 -7.98 -9.90
CA LYS A 59 -12.75 -8.68 -11.16
C LYS A 59 -13.92 -9.58 -11.55
N SER A 60 -14.55 -10.27 -10.59
CA SER A 60 -15.70 -11.14 -10.88
C SER A 60 -16.95 -10.37 -11.31
N ARG A 61 -17.01 -9.06 -11.05
CA ARG A 61 -18.14 -8.17 -11.42
C ARG A 61 -17.93 -7.46 -12.76
N ARG A 62 -16.79 -7.66 -13.43
CA ARG A 62 -16.43 -7.02 -14.70
C ARG A 62 -16.31 -8.07 -15.80
#